data_AF-A0AAW1DP50-F1
#
_entry.id   AF-A0AAW1DP50-F1
#
_cell.length_a   1.000
_cell.length_b   1.000
_cell.length_c   1.000
_cell.angle_alpha   90.00
_cell.angle_beta   90.00
_cell.angle_gamma   90.00
#
_symmetry.space_group_name_H-M   'P 1'
#
loop_
_entity.id
_entity.type
_entity.pdbx_description
1 polymer ?
#
loop_
_entity_poly.entity_id
_entity_poly.type
_entity_poly.pdbx_seq_one_letter_code
_entity_poly.pdbx_strand_id
1 'polypeptide(L)'
;MTAYISWGDIGEMGETLHYSAFIITTTSELTNGLLHRSQMEYMMRSLGYGVYDYGETLDEDTAAEIKKICSDAKRNKNFHSKIFTAMVLLALCFIILSKTVTKAFIGTNDDETNNKDEDFNGIIRYTPVPCWYPFDARDSAYMYYILQYAAGYAAALSVLATDVIYICLSEEIAAQLKIVGITLRNAVQRAKKFMVSTGEKNIKKSLSRCLSCSVEHHISLEIGDQIYESDWIKYSSEMKNFVLMVTGRSLKPKTLSAGGFSDLSMVTFSNVLSSAYSYFNLLNASQ
;
A
#
# COMPACT_ATOMS: atom_id res chain seq x y z
N MET A 1 13.35 23.36 -9.07
CA MET A 1 14.78 23.04 -8.86
C MET A 1 15.23 22.26 -10.08
N THR A 2 16.11 22.81 -10.90
CA THR A 2 16.70 22.07 -12.03
C THR A 2 17.86 21.26 -11.47
N ALA A 3 17.68 19.94 -11.41
CA ALA A 3 18.73 19.02 -11.01
C ALA A 3 19.89 19.13 -12.01
N TYR A 4 21.08 19.50 -11.54
CA TYR A 4 22.28 19.57 -12.38
C TYR A 4 22.90 18.18 -12.45
N ILE A 5 22.95 17.60 -13.64
CA ILE A 5 23.62 16.31 -13.86
C ILE A 5 25.12 16.62 -13.98
N SER A 6 25.86 16.34 -12.89
CA SER A 6 27.33 16.46 -12.89
C SER A 6 27.90 15.38 -13.82
N TRP A 7 28.40 15.77 -14.99
CA TRP A 7 28.98 14.83 -15.96
C TRP A 7 30.40 14.38 -15.58
N GLY A 8 31.04 15.07 -14.63
CA GLY A 8 32.43 14.83 -14.21
C GLY A 8 32.59 13.84 -13.06
N ASP A 9 31.53 13.64 -12.26
CA ASP A 9 31.55 12.72 -11.12
C ASP A 9 30.30 11.83 -11.14
N ILE A 10 30.52 10.53 -11.37
CA ILE A 10 29.47 9.52 -11.45
C ILE A 10 28.73 9.38 -10.10
N GLY A 11 29.42 9.62 -8.98
CA GLY A 11 28.83 9.57 -7.64
C GLY A 11 27.82 10.69 -7.42
N GLU A 12 28.22 11.93 -7.68
CA GLU A 12 27.34 13.11 -7.59
C GLU A 12 26.17 13.01 -8.57
N MET A 13 26.43 12.50 -9.77
CA MET A 13 25.40 12.24 -10.79
C MET A 13 24.36 11.25 -10.26
N GLY A 14 24.80 10.13 -9.67
CA GLY A 14 23.93 9.12 -9.08
C GLY A 14 23.05 9.69 -7.97
N GLU A 15 23.63 10.44 -7.03
CA GLU A 15 22.87 11.06 -5.93
C GLU A 15 21.80 12.03 -6.45
N THR A 16 22.17 12.86 -7.42
CA THR A 16 21.26 13.86 -8.01
C THR A 16 20.13 13.20 -8.81
N LEU A 17 20.43 12.14 -9.56
CA LEU A 17 19.44 11.35 -10.29
C LEU A 17 18.46 10.67 -9.33
N HIS A 18 18.95 10.02 -8.27
CA HIS A 18 18.10 9.39 -7.26
C HIS A 18 17.18 10.40 -6.56
N TYR A 19 17.71 11.56 -6.16
CA TYR A 19 16.91 12.61 -5.55
C TYR A 19 15.83 13.13 -6.52
N SER A 20 16.19 13.36 -7.79
CA SER A 20 15.23 13.80 -8.81
C SER A 20 14.11 12.78 -9.03
N ALA A 21 14.45 11.49 -9.12
CA ALA A 21 13.48 10.40 -9.25
C ALA A 21 12.53 10.37 -8.05
N PHE A 22 13.05 10.53 -6.83
CA PHE A 22 12.25 10.56 -5.61
C PHE A 22 11.28 11.75 -5.56
N ILE A 23 11.70 12.93 -6.00
CA ILE A 23 10.80 14.09 -6.10
C ILE A 23 9.74 13.88 -7.20
N ILE A 24 10.10 13.27 -8.32
CA ILE A 24 9.15 12.94 -9.39
C ILE A 24 8.10 11.93 -8.91
N THR A 25 8.50 10.87 -8.22
CA THR A 25 7.55 9.87 -7.70
C THR A 25 6.59 10.50 -6.70
N THR A 26 7.09 11.27 -5.74
CA THR A 26 6.24 11.92 -4.72
C THR A 26 5.29 12.97 -5.29
N THR A 27 5.74 13.77 -6.26
CA THR A 27 4.85 14.72 -6.96
C THR A 27 3.79 13.99 -7.80
N SER A 28 4.14 12.87 -8.42
CA SER A 28 3.18 12.03 -9.16
C SER A 28 2.14 11.39 -8.22
N GLU A 29 2.56 10.90 -7.05
CA GLU A 29 1.70 10.32 -6.02
C GLU A 29 0.72 11.35 -5.46
N LEU A 30 1.20 12.55 -5.13
CA LEU A 30 0.36 13.64 -4.63
C LEU A 30 -0.67 14.05 -5.69
N THR A 31 -0.26 14.20 -6.94
CA THR A 31 -1.16 14.54 -8.04
C THR A 31 -2.22 13.44 -8.23
N ASN A 32 -1.81 12.17 -8.22
CA ASN A 32 -2.71 11.03 -8.31
C ASN A 32 -3.73 11.00 -7.15
N GLY A 33 -3.27 11.22 -5.91
CA GLY A 33 -4.12 11.30 -4.74
C GLY A 33 -5.14 12.45 -4.81
N LEU A 34 -4.76 13.59 -5.38
CA LEU A 34 -5.66 14.73 -5.61
C LEU A 34 -6.69 14.44 -6.71
N LEU A 35 -6.26 13.84 -7.82
CA LEU A 35 -7.15 13.51 -8.95
C LEU A 35 -8.20 12.47 -8.58
N HIS A 36 -7.82 11.47 -7.77
CA HIS A 36 -8.70 10.36 -7.38
C HIS A 36 -9.25 10.49 -5.96
N ARG A 37 -9.22 11.71 -5.37
CA ARG A 37 -9.62 11.96 -3.99
C ARG A 37 -11.04 11.46 -3.68
N SER A 38 -12.00 11.70 -4.58
CA SER A 38 -13.40 11.27 -4.40
C SER A 38 -13.53 9.75 -4.33
N GLN A 39 -12.75 9.01 -5.13
CA GLN A 39 -12.73 7.56 -5.13
C GLN A 39 -12.07 7.02 -3.86
N MET A 40 -10.96 7.62 -3.42
CA MET A 40 -10.33 7.26 -2.15
C MET A 40 -11.24 7.53 -0.96
N GLU A 41 -11.91 8.67 -0.91
CA GLU A 41 -12.86 9.01 0.14
C GLU A 41 -14.07 8.06 0.12
N TYR A 42 -14.58 7.72 -1.06
CA TYR A 42 -15.62 6.71 -1.20
C TYR A 42 -15.16 5.34 -0.67
N MET A 43 -13.95 4.89 -1.03
CA MET A 43 -13.39 3.64 -0.50
C MET A 43 -13.27 3.68 1.03
N MET A 44 -12.67 4.73 1.59
CA MET A 44 -12.52 4.88 3.05
C MET A 44 -13.87 4.94 3.78
N ARG A 45 -14.87 5.63 3.20
CA ARG A 45 -16.24 5.67 3.75
C ARG A 45 -16.96 4.33 3.57
N SER A 46 -16.77 3.64 2.46
CA SER A 46 -17.35 2.31 2.24
C SER A 46 -16.73 1.24 3.14
N LEU A 47 -15.54 1.50 3.69
CA LEU A 47 -14.88 0.68 4.71
C LEU A 47 -15.25 1.11 6.14
N GLY A 48 -15.87 2.29 6.32
CA GLY A 48 -16.19 2.89 7.61
C GLY A 48 -17.69 3.03 7.87
N TYR A 49 -18.14 2.56 9.03
CA TYR A 49 -19.54 2.57 9.52
C TYR A 49 -20.51 1.66 8.72
N GLY A 50 -21.15 0.71 9.42
CA GLY A 50 -22.30 -0.05 8.92
C GLY A 50 -22.01 -1.23 7.98
N VAL A 51 -20.75 -1.43 7.55
CA VAL A 51 -20.37 -2.49 6.58
C VAL A 51 -20.66 -3.92 7.07
N TYR A 52 -20.76 -4.12 8.38
CA TYR A 52 -20.96 -5.45 8.98
C TYR A 52 -22.37 -5.66 9.54
N ASP A 53 -23.33 -4.80 9.21
CA ASP A 53 -24.69 -4.94 9.72
C ASP A 53 -25.52 -5.88 8.82
N TYR A 54 -25.33 -7.18 9.05
CA TYR A 54 -26.13 -8.24 8.46
C TYR A 54 -27.55 -8.34 9.05
N GLY A 55 -27.93 -7.40 9.94
CA GLY A 55 -29.21 -7.35 10.63
C GLY A 55 -29.57 -8.67 11.32
N GLU A 56 -30.83 -9.07 11.22
CA GLU A 56 -31.38 -10.29 11.83
C GLU A 56 -30.89 -11.60 11.15
N THR A 57 -30.14 -11.52 10.05
CA THR A 57 -29.71 -12.71 9.30
C THR A 57 -28.43 -13.36 9.82
N LEU A 58 -27.77 -12.72 10.79
CA LEU A 58 -26.54 -13.21 11.37
C LEU A 58 -26.82 -13.93 12.69
N ASP A 59 -26.33 -15.16 12.82
CA ASP A 59 -26.46 -15.87 14.06
C ASP A 59 -25.35 -15.54 15.06
N GLU A 60 -25.63 -15.71 16.36
CA GLU A 60 -24.68 -15.35 17.44
C GLU A 60 -23.31 -16.01 17.32
N ASP A 61 -23.24 -17.28 16.89
CA ASP A 61 -21.97 -18.01 16.75
C ASP A 61 -21.13 -17.42 15.61
N THR A 62 -21.75 -17.22 14.44
CA THR A 62 -21.09 -16.57 13.30
C THR A 62 -20.73 -15.11 13.61
N ALA A 63 -21.57 -14.38 14.36
CA ALA A 63 -21.28 -13.02 14.79
C ALA A 63 -20.05 -12.96 15.72
N ALA A 64 -19.90 -13.93 16.62
CA ALA A 64 -18.71 -14.05 17.47
C ALA A 64 -17.45 -14.35 16.65
N GLU A 65 -17.52 -15.24 15.65
CA GLU A 65 -16.42 -15.55 14.74
C GLU A 65 -15.99 -14.31 13.93
N ILE A 66 -16.95 -13.57 13.36
CA ILE A 66 -16.69 -12.32 12.63
C ILE A 66 -16.05 -11.26 13.54
N LYS A 67 -16.55 -11.11 14.78
CA LYS A 67 -15.98 -10.16 15.75
C LYS A 67 -14.53 -10.49 16.09
N LYS A 68 -14.20 -11.78 16.23
CA LYS A 68 -12.82 -12.23 16.45
C LYS A 68 -11.92 -11.86 15.27
N ILE A 69 -12.38 -12.09 14.04
CA ILE A 69 -11.63 -11.74 12.83
C ILE A 69 -11.43 -10.24 12.69
N CYS A 70 -12.45 -9.43 12.98
CA CYS A 70 -12.33 -7.98 12.98
C CYS A 70 -11.30 -7.51 14.02
N SER A 71 -11.26 -8.15 15.20
CA SER A 71 -10.26 -7.86 16.23
C SER A 71 -8.84 -8.25 15.78
N ASP A 72 -8.69 -9.41 15.14
CA ASP A 72 -7.40 -9.87 14.61
C ASP A 72 -6.91 -8.97 13.46
N ALA A 73 -7.80 -8.57 12.54
CA ALA A 73 -7.48 -7.64 11.45
C ALA A 73 -7.08 -6.25 11.98
N LYS A 74 -7.78 -5.73 13.00
CA LYS A 74 -7.40 -4.48 13.67
C LYS A 74 -6.04 -4.58 14.35
N ARG A 75 -5.72 -5.72 14.96
CA ARG A 75 -4.41 -5.99 15.56
C ARG A 75 -3.32 -6.01 14.48
N ASN A 76 -3.52 -6.74 13.38
CA ASN A 76 -2.56 -6.84 12.29
C ASN A 76 -2.31 -5.49 11.63
N LYS A 77 -3.37 -4.71 11.35
CA LYS A 77 -3.26 -3.34 10.84
C LYS A 77 -2.39 -2.46 11.72
N ASN A 78 -2.64 -2.47 13.04
CA ASN A 78 -1.84 -1.70 13.99
C ASN A 78 -0.40 -2.20 14.09
N PHE A 79 -0.18 -3.51 13.99
CA PHE A 79 1.14 -4.12 14.06
C PHE A 79 1.98 -3.77 12.80
N HIS A 80 1.46 -4.05 11.61
CA HIS A 80 2.12 -3.76 10.34
C HIS A 80 2.35 -2.26 10.14
N SER A 81 1.37 -1.40 10.45
CA SER A 81 1.52 0.06 10.38
C SER A 81 2.61 0.58 11.34
N LYS A 82 2.66 0.09 12.58
CA LYS A 82 3.70 0.49 13.55
C LYS A 82 5.09 0.01 13.14
N ILE A 83 5.21 -1.23 12.67
CA ILE A 83 6.49 -1.76 12.18
C ILE A 83 6.98 -0.95 10.99
N PHE A 84 6.12 -0.71 10.00
CA PHE A 84 6.46 0.08 8.83
C PHE A 84 6.91 1.50 9.21
N THR A 85 6.14 2.17 10.07
CA THR A 85 6.49 3.51 10.56
C THR A 85 7.83 3.50 11.30
N ALA A 86 8.09 2.50 12.16
CA ALA A 86 9.37 2.38 12.87
C ALA A 86 10.54 2.14 11.91
N MET A 87 10.37 1.29 10.90
CA MET A 87 11.40 1.03 9.87
C MET A 87 11.78 2.31 9.13
N VAL A 88 10.81 3.11 8.72
CA VAL A 88 11.10 4.37 8.01
C VAL A 88 11.71 5.43 8.93
N LEU A 89 11.27 5.53 10.19
CA LEU A 89 11.91 6.43 11.15
C LEU A 89 13.38 6.04 11.38
N LEU A 90 13.67 4.74 11.49
CA LEU A 90 15.05 4.25 11.58
C LEU A 90 15.85 4.56 10.31
N ALA A 91 15.27 4.40 9.12
CA ALA A 91 15.92 4.75 7.86
C ALA A 91 16.22 6.25 7.77
N LEU A 92 15.28 7.11 8.18
CA LEU A 92 15.49 8.56 8.24
C LEU A 92 16.61 8.93 9.22
N CYS A 93 16.63 8.31 10.41
CA CYS A 93 17.73 8.47 11.36
C CYS A 93 19.08 8.06 10.75
N PHE A 94 19.12 6.93 10.04
CA PHE A 94 20.33 6.46 9.36
C PHE A 94 20.79 7.43 8.26
N ILE A 95 19.88 7.99 7.46
CA ILE A 95 20.21 8.98 6.43
C ILE A 95 20.82 10.25 7.07
N ILE A 96 20.26 10.75 8.17
CA ILE A 96 20.79 11.93 8.90
C ILE A 96 22.19 11.64 9.47
N LEU A 97 22.33 10.48 10.11
CA LEU A 97 23.59 10.06 10.71
C LEU A 97 24.65 9.80 9.65
N SER A 98 24.30 9.17 8.52
CA SER A 98 25.24 8.87 7.43
C SER A 98 25.95 10.14 6.94
N LYS A 99 25.23 11.23 6.67
CA LYS A 99 25.88 12.50 6.26
C LYS A 99 26.71 13.14 7.37
N THR A 100 26.28 13.02 8.62
CA THR A 100 27.03 13.56 9.77
C THR A 100 28.33 12.78 9.99
N VAL A 101 28.24 11.45 9.90
CA VAL A 101 29.36 10.52 10.03
C VAL A 101 30.31 10.64 8.83
N THR A 102 29.80 10.66 7.61
CA THR A 102 30.62 10.88 6.40
C THR A 102 31.36 12.22 6.48
N LYS A 103 30.72 13.31 6.92
CA LYS A 103 31.43 14.58 7.16
C LYS A 103 32.45 14.49 8.30
N ALA A 104 32.17 13.75 9.37
CA ALA A 104 33.11 13.60 10.48
C ALA A 104 34.31 12.68 10.17
N PHE A 105 34.11 11.67 9.33
CA PHE A 105 35.15 10.73 8.89
C PHE A 105 35.96 11.23 7.69
N ILE A 106 35.33 11.94 6.76
CA ILE A 106 36.00 12.55 5.60
C ILE A 106 36.59 13.93 5.96
N GLY A 107 36.02 14.63 6.95
CA GLY A 107 36.47 15.94 7.44
C GLY A 107 37.81 15.97 8.18
N THR A 108 38.65 14.95 8.03
CA THR A 108 40.08 15.03 8.33
C THR A 108 40.94 15.32 7.09
N ASN A 109 40.37 15.36 5.88
CA ASN A 109 41.08 15.62 4.63
C ASN A 109 40.55 16.87 3.88
N ASP A 110 40.08 17.89 4.58
CA ASP A 110 39.66 19.15 3.95
C ASP A 110 40.88 20.01 3.57
N ASP A 111 41.52 19.65 2.45
CA ASP A 111 42.06 20.67 1.52
C ASP A 111 40.91 21.41 0.80
N GLU A 112 39.67 20.95 0.92
CA GLU A 112 38.46 21.59 0.36
C GLU A 112 38.05 22.91 1.04
N THR A 113 38.64 23.26 2.19
CA THR A 113 38.40 24.59 2.80
C THR A 113 39.11 25.73 2.06
N ASN A 114 40.14 25.44 1.25
CA ASN A 114 40.91 26.44 0.51
C ASN A 114 40.42 26.67 -0.93
N ASN A 115 39.53 25.82 -1.47
CA ASN A 115 39.06 25.92 -2.85
C ASN A 115 37.60 26.42 -2.96
N LYS A 116 37.30 27.52 -2.26
CA LYS A 116 36.02 28.24 -2.40
C LYS A 116 35.81 28.87 -3.80
N ASP A 117 36.87 28.91 -4.61
CA ASP A 117 36.93 29.72 -5.82
C ASP A 117 37.02 28.93 -7.14
N GLU A 118 37.25 27.61 -7.15
CA GLU A 118 37.71 26.91 -8.37
C GLU A 118 36.69 26.17 -9.23
N ASP A 119 35.38 26.14 -8.93
CA ASP A 119 34.45 25.42 -9.83
C ASP A 119 33.02 25.98 -9.87
N PHE A 120 32.89 27.29 -10.12
CA PHE A 120 31.60 27.96 -10.05
C PHE A 120 30.90 28.08 -11.42
N ASN A 121 30.19 27.02 -11.81
CA ASN A 121 29.11 27.10 -12.82
C ASN A 121 27.74 27.45 -12.20
N GLY A 122 27.70 28.03 -10.99
CA GLY A 122 26.46 28.34 -10.26
C GLY A 122 25.89 27.18 -9.43
N ILE A 123 26.69 26.15 -9.15
CA ILE A 123 26.28 24.93 -8.44
C ILE A 123 26.76 25.00 -6.99
N ILE A 124 25.84 24.80 -6.04
CA ILE A 124 26.17 24.78 -4.61
C ILE A 124 26.39 23.33 -4.18
N ARG A 125 27.62 22.98 -3.81
CA ARG A 125 28.00 21.63 -3.35
C ARG A 125 27.85 21.42 -1.84
N TYR A 126 27.66 22.49 -1.06
CA TYR A 126 27.51 22.41 0.40
C TYR A 126 26.11 21.96 0.89
N THR A 127 25.14 21.87 -0.03
CA THR A 127 23.77 21.41 0.25
C THR A 127 23.66 19.88 0.13
N PRO A 128 22.65 19.24 0.75
CA PRO A 128 22.48 17.79 0.69
C PRO A 128 22.56 17.23 -0.72
N VAL A 129 21.92 17.86 -1.70
CA VAL A 129 22.06 17.49 -3.10
C VAL A 129 22.69 18.66 -3.85
N PRO A 130 23.78 18.44 -4.60
CA PRO A 130 24.35 19.46 -5.47
C PRO A 130 23.29 19.95 -6.45
N CYS A 131 22.99 21.24 -6.43
CA CYS A 131 21.96 21.81 -7.29
C CYS A 131 22.35 23.20 -7.78
N TRP A 132 21.89 23.51 -8.99
CA TRP A 132 22.04 24.83 -9.57
C TRP A 132 20.88 25.74 -9.12
N TYR A 133 21.22 26.99 -8.79
CA TYR A 133 20.26 28.02 -8.44
C TYR A 133 20.43 29.25 -9.34
N PRO A 134 19.33 29.91 -9.77
CA PRO A 134 19.39 31.05 -10.69
C PRO A 134 19.86 32.36 -10.05
N PHE A 135 20.28 32.33 -8.79
CA PHE A 135 20.72 33.47 -7.99
C PHE A 135 21.97 33.11 -7.19
N ASP A 136 22.79 34.11 -6.90
CA ASP A 136 23.98 33.93 -6.07
C ASP A 136 23.59 33.60 -4.63
N ALA A 137 23.76 32.35 -4.28
CA ALA A 137 23.26 31.75 -3.04
C ALA A 137 24.39 31.54 -2.01
N ARG A 138 25.56 32.14 -2.22
CA ARG A 138 26.71 32.05 -1.31
C ARG A 138 26.38 32.59 0.09
N ASP A 139 25.76 33.75 0.18
CA ASP A 139 25.40 34.39 1.45
C ASP A 139 24.22 33.71 2.17
N SER A 140 23.41 32.96 1.42
CA SER A 140 22.18 32.31 1.93
C SER A 140 22.22 30.79 1.81
N ALA A 141 23.39 30.17 1.67
CA ALA A 141 23.57 28.74 1.47
C ALA A 141 22.87 27.88 2.57
N TYR A 142 22.87 28.37 3.81
CA TYR A 142 22.18 27.73 4.94
C TYR A 142 20.65 27.68 4.76
N MET A 143 20.05 28.70 4.13
CA MET A 143 18.61 28.72 3.84
C MET A 143 18.26 27.60 2.85
N TYR A 144 19.04 27.42 1.79
CA TYR A 144 18.84 26.34 0.81
C TYR A 144 19.12 24.96 1.38
N TYR A 145 20.09 24.84 2.27
CA TYR A 145 20.34 23.62 3.04
C TYR A 145 19.09 23.21 3.83
N ILE A 146 18.49 24.14 4.58
CA ILE A 146 17.25 23.89 5.35
C ILE A 146 16.09 23.55 4.40
N LEU A 147 15.96 24.27 3.29
CA LEU A 147 14.88 24.06 2.32
C LEU A 147 14.94 22.66 1.67
N GLN A 148 16.13 22.19 1.29
CA GLN A 148 16.32 20.85 0.72
C GLN A 148 15.97 19.74 1.73
N TYR A 149 16.37 19.90 3.00
CA TYR A 149 15.95 18.96 4.05
C TYR A 149 14.44 18.99 4.26
N ALA A 150 13.83 20.18 4.37
CA ALA A 150 12.39 20.31 4.53
C ALA A 150 11.63 19.63 3.38
N ALA A 151 12.07 19.81 2.13
CA ALA A 151 11.51 19.14 0.97
C ALA A 151 11.67 17.61 1.04
N GLY A 152 12.86 17.11 1.41
CA GLY A 152 13.11 15.68 1.59
C GLY A 152 12.24 15.05 2.69
N TYR A 153 12.07 15.73 3.83
CA TYR A 153 11.19 15.26 4.90
C TYR A 153 9.72 15.28 4.50
N ALA A 154 9.25 16.33 3.83
CA ALA A 154 7.88 16.41 3.35
C ALA A 154 7.58 15.27 2.35
N ALA A 155 8.51 15.00 1.44
CA ALA A 155 8.44 13.87 0.50
C ALA A 155 8.37 12.53 1.25
N ALA A 156 9.28 12.27 2.20
CA ALA A 156 9.28 11.03 2.98
C ALA A 156 7.98 10.82 3.80
N LEU A 157 7.45 11.89 4.40
CA LEU A 157 6.17 11.84 5.13
C LEU A 157 4.98 11.55 4.20
N SER A 158 5.00 12.07 2.98
CA SER A 158 3.94 11.79 2.00
C SER A 158 3.90 10.32 1.58
N VAL A 159 5.06 9.72 1.28
CA VAL A 159 5.21 8.28 0.96
C VAL A 159 4.76 7.42 2.13
N LEU A 160 5.19 7.79 3.34
CA LEU A 160 4.75 7.13 4.57
C LEU A 160 3.24 7.12 4.73
N ALA A 161 2.59 8.26 4.49
CA ALA A 161 1.15 8.38 4.61
C ALA A 161 0.44 7.48 3.59
N THR A 162 0.88 7.49 2.33
CA THR A 162 0.28 6.66 1.28
C THR A 162 0.46 5.17 1.53
N ASP A 163 1.64 4.74 1.95
CA ASP A 163 1.93 3.34 2.22
C ASP A 163 1.16 2.82 3.44
N VAL A 164 1.04 3.63 4.50
CA VAL A 164 0.22 3.26 5.66
C VAL A 164 -1.25 3.13 5.26
N ILE A 165 -1.78 4.04 4.43
CA ILE A 165 -3.14 3.92 3.90
C ILE A 165 -3.28 2.61 3.11
N TYR A 166 -2.33 2.31 2.23
CA TYR A 166 -2.35 1.07 1.43
C TYR A 166 -2.34 -0.19 2.30
N ILE A 167 -1.43 -0.26 3.29
CA ILE A 167 -1.38 -1.37 4.26
C ILE A 167 -2.73 -1.53 4.96
N CYS A 168 -3.30 -0.42 5.45
CA CYS A 168 -4.60 -0.44 6.12
C CYS A 168 -5.72 -0.96 5.21
N LEU A 169 -5.77 -0.48 3.96
CA LEU A 169 -6.78 -0.91 2.98
C LEU A 169 -6.62 -2.40 2.63
N SER A 170 -5.40 -2.88 2.43
CA SER A 170 -5.13 -4.28 2.09
C SER A 170 -5.55 -5.25 3.18
N GLU A 171 -5.29 -4.93 4.45
CA GLU A 171 -5.70 -5.74 5.60
C GLU A 171 -7.22 -5.75 5.77
N GLU A 172 -7.87 -4.61 5.53
CA GLU A 172 -9.33 -4.49 5.61
C GLU A 172 -10.01 -5.30 4.51
N ILE A 173 -9.52 -5.24 3.27
CA ILE A 173 -10.02 -6.05 2.15
C ILE A 173 -9.84 -7.55 2.44
N ALA A 174 -8.67 -7.94 2.97
CA ALA A 174 -8.42 -9.34 3.34
C ALA A 174 -9.35 -9.83 4.47
N ALA A 175 -9.66 -8.97 5.45
CA ALA A 175 -10.61 -9.27 6.50
C ALA A 175 -12.04 -9.43 5.95
N GLN A 176 -12.45 -8.54 5.04
CA GLN A 176 -13.76 -8.62 4.37
C GLN A 176 -13.90 -9.91 3.57
N LEU A 177 -12.88 -10.29 2.79
CA LEU A 177 -12.83 -11.57 2.08
C LEU A 177 -13.08 -12.75 3.00
N LYS A 178 -12.41 -12.78 4.16
CA LYS A 178 -12.58 -13.84 5.17
C LYS A 178 -13.99 -13.86 5.75
N ILE A 179 -14.55 -12.69 6.07
CA ILE A 179 -15.91 -12.55 6.62
C ILE A 179 -16.92 -13.10 5.62
N VAL A 180 -16.82 -12.74 4.35
CA VAL A 180 -17.71 -13.25 3.30
C VAL A 180 -17.62 -14.76 3.22
N GLY A 181 -16.40 -15.30 3.18
CA GLY A 181 -16.18 -16.74 3.16
C GLY A 181 -16.91 -17.46 4.29
N ILE A 182 -16.82 -16.95 5.52
CA ILE A 182 -17.50 -17.52 6.69
C ILE A 182 -19.01 -17.37 6.59
N THR A 183 -19.51 -16.22 6.14
CA THR A 183 -20.95 -15.96 6.03
C THR A 183 -21.62 -16.88 4.99
N LEU A 184 -20.89 -17.25 3.94
CA LEU A 184 -21.32 -18.18 2.89
C LEU A 184 -21.22 -19.63 3.35
N ARG A 185 -20.11 -20.01 3.99
CA ARG A 185 -19.93 -21.33 4.60
C ARG A 185 -21.07 -21.66 5.57
N ASN A 186 -21.43 -20.71 6.43
CA ASN A 186 -22.48 -20.88 7.44
C ASN A 186 -23.89 -20.50 6.95
N ALA A 187 -24.10 -20.26 5.64
CA ALA A 187 -25.36 -19.73 5.10
C ALA A 187 -26.60 -20.58 5.46
N VAL A 188 -26.47 -21.91 5.48
CA VAL A 188 -27.59 -22.81 5.83
C VAL A 188 -27.91 -22.74 7.32
N GLN A 189 -26.91 -22.67 8.18
CA GLN A 189 -27.10 -22.54 9.63
C GLN A 189 -27.74 -21.20 9.97
N ARG A 190 -27.29 -20.12 9.33
CA ARG A 190 -27.89 -18.79 9.39
C ARG A 190 -29.35 -18.81 8.96
N ALA A 191 -29.67 -19.44 7.83
CA ALA A 191 -31.03 -19.56 7.33
C ALA A 191 -31.95 -20.30 8.30
N LYS A 192 -31.49 -21.40 8.93
CA LYS A 192 -32.26 -22.15 9.93
C LYS A 192 -32.57 -21.32 11.18
N LYS A 193 -31.57 -20.62 11.73
CA LYS A 193 -31.78 -19.73 12.88
C LYS A 193 -32.70 -18.55 12.53
N PHE A 194 -32.53 -17.97 11.34
CA PHE A 194 -33.43 -16.93 10.83
C PHE A 194 -34.88 -17.39 10.74
N MET A 195 -35.14 -18.62 10.27
CA MET A 195 -36.49 -19.23 10.25
C MET A 195 -37.12 -19.32 11.64
N VAL A 196 -36.33 -19.72 12.63
CA VAL A 196 -36.82 -19.82 14.02
C VAL A 196 -37.14 -18.43 14.57
N SER A 197 -36.29 -17.43 14.31
CA SER A 197 -36.50 -16.07 14.81
C SER A 197 -37.68 -15.32 14.15
N THR A 198 -37.92 -15.53 12.86
CA THR A 198 -38.95 -14.80 12.09
C THR A 198 -40.24 -15.58 11.90
N GLY A 199 -40.28 -16.87 12.28
CA GLY A 199 -41.41 -17.77 12.03
C GLY A 199 -41.58 -18.20 10.56
N GLU A 200 -40.60 -17.89 9.70
CA GLU A 200 -40.61 -18.26 8.28
C GLU A 200 -40.47 -19.78 8.12
N LYS A 201 -41.46 -20.44 7.50
CA LYS A 201 -41.48 -21.90 7.33
C LYS A 201 -40.69 -22.37 6.11
N ASN A 202 -40.38 -21.47 5.17
CA ASN A 202 -39.72 -21.82 3.93
C ASN A 202 -38.20 -21.58 4.00
N ILE A 203 -37.44 -22.67 4.17
CA ILE A 203 -35.96 -22.64 4.19
C ILE A 203 -35.34 -22.03 2.93
N LYS A 204 -35.99 -22.19 1.76
CA LYS A 204 -35.46 -21.66 0.49
C LYS A 204 -35.49 -20.13 0.51
N LYS A 205 -36.57 -19.53 1.03
CA LYS A 205 -36.74 -18.08 1.12
C LYS A 205 -35.75 -17.48 2.12
N SER A 206 -35.58 -18.11 3.28
CA SER A 206 -34.60 -17.69 4.30
C SER A 206 -33.17 -17.80 3.79
N LEU A 207 -32.83 -18.90 3.11
CA LEU A 207 -31.51 -19.08 2.51
C LEU A 207 -31.23 -18.07 1.41
N SER A 208 -32.21 -17.82 0.53
CA SER A 208 -32.11 -16.78 -0.49
C SER A 208 -31.88 -15.41 0.14
N ARG A 209 -32.54 -15.09 1.27
CA ARG A 209 -32.35 -13.82 1.97
C ARG A 209 -30.95 -13.72 2.58
N CYS A 210 -30.45 -14.76 3.26
CA CYS A 210 -29.10 -14.78 3.83
C CYS A 210 -28.01 -14.65 2.77
N LEU A 211 -28.17 -15.35 1.65
CA LEU A 211 -27.21 -15.31 0.53
C LEU A 211 -27.29 -13.97 -0.21
N SER A 212 -28.50 -13.43 -0.44
CA SER A 212 -28.65 -12.08 -1.03
C SER A 212 -28.01 -11.03 -0.12
N CYS A 213 -28.20 -11.11 1.19
CA CYS A 213 -27.56 -10.21 2.15
C CYS A 213 -26.02 -10.31 2.11
N SER A 214 -25.48 -11.54 2.06
CA SER A 214 -24.02 -11.77 1.91
C SER A 214 -23.45 -11.24 0.59
N VAL A 215 -24.21 -11.31 -0.50
CA VAL A 215 -23.79 -10.81 -1.81
C VAL A 215 -23.93 -9.30 -1.91
N GLU A 216 -25.06 -8.74 -1.49
CA GLU A 216 -25.34 -7.29 -1.48
C GLU A 216 -24.25 -6.52 -0.73
N HIS A 217 -23.74 -7.11 0.37
CA HIS A 217 -22.65 -6.53 1.13
C HIS A 217 -21.28 -6.65 0.43
N HIS A 218 -21.10 -7.57 -0.52
CA HIS A 218 -19.76 -7.97 -0.98
C HIS A 218 -19.66 -8.36 -2.48
N ILE A 219 -20.26 -7.56 -3.36
CA ILE A 219 -20.38 -7.77 -4.83
C ILE A 219 -19.07 -8.05 -5.61
N SER A 220 -17.87 -8.02 -4.99
CA SER A 220 -16.60 -7.95 -5.73
C SER A 220 -15.52 -8.99 -5.40
N LEU A 221 -15.80 -10.09 -4.70
CA LEU A 221 -14.73 -10.85 -4.01
C LEU A 221 -14.63 -12.34 -4.42
N GLU A 222 -13.40 -12.88 -4.43
CA GLU A 222 -13.05 -14.29 -4.70
C GLU A 222 -13.54 -15.21 -3.57
N ILE A 223 -14.68 -15.86 -3.79
CA ILE A 223 -15.41 -16.62 -2.74
C ILE A 223 -15.70 -18.06 -3.17
N GLY A 224 -15.01 -18.54 -4.21
CA GLY A 224 -15.30 -19.81 -4.87
C GLY A 224 -15.14 -21.01 -3.94
N ASP A 225 -14.04 -21.07 -3.20
CA ASP A 225 -13.71 -22.20 -2.33
C ASP A 225 -14.68 -22.30 -1.14
N GLN A 226 -15.02 -21.17 -0.53
CA GLN A 226 -15.90 -21.14 0.64
C GLN A 226 -17.36 -21.43 0.26
N ILE A 227 -17.78 -21.09 -0.96
CA ILE A 227 -19.06 -21.52 -1.51
C ILE A 227 -19.04 -23.03 -1.77
N TYR A 228 -17.94 -23.57 -2.28
CA TYR A 228 -17.82 -25.01 -2.51
C TYR A 228 -17.88 -25.81 -1.20
N GLU A 229 -17.27 -25.29 -0.13
CA GLU A 229 -17.34 -25.85 1.23
C GLU A 229 -18.72 -25.68 1.90
N SER A 230 -19.58 -24.82 1.37
CA SER A 230 -20.94 -24.69 1.87
C SER A 230 -21.80 -25.90 1.49
N ASP A 231 -22.94 -26.05 2.17
CA ASP A 231 -23.95 -27.09 1.90
C ASP A 231 -24.72 -26.86 0.56
N TRP A 232 -24.07 -26.34 -0.49
CA TRP A 232 -24.66 -25.85 -1.74
C TRP A 232 -25.49 -26.91 -2.49
N ILE A 233 -25.20 -28.19 -2.28
CA ILE A 233 -25.97 -29.32 -2.83
C ILE A 233 -27.43 -29.29 -2.35
N LYS A 234 -27.68 -28.75 -1.14
CA LYS A 234 -29.01 -28.64 -0.53
C LYS A 234 -29.78 -27.39 -0.99
N TYR A 235 -29.19 -26.55 -1.84
CA TYR A 235 -29.79 -25.29 -2.28
C TYR A 235 -30.87 -25.51 -3.34
N SER A 236 -31.75 -24.53 -3.57
CA SER A 236 -32.75 -24.60 -4.64
C SER A 236 -32.09 -24.57 -6.03
N SER A 237 -32.81 -25.00 -7.06
CA SER A 237 -32.31 -25.01 -8.45
C SER A 237 -31.89 -23.61 -8.92
N GLU A 238 -32.65 -22.58 -8.54
CA GLU A 238 -32.34 -21.17 -8.84
C GLU A 238 -31.06 -20.72 -8.14
N MET A 239 -30.89 -21.12 -6.87
CA MET A 239 -29.72 -20.76 -6.06
C MET A 239 -28.46 -21.52 -6.48
N LYS A 240 -28.60 -22.77 -6.96
CA LYS A 240 -27.48 -23.53 -7.54
C LYS A 240 -26.91 -22.85 -8.77
N ASN A 241 -27.78 -22.32 -9.64
CA ASN A 241 -27.34 -21.52 -10.79
C ASN A 241 -26.62 -20.24 -10.35
N PHE A 242 -27.10 -19.59 -9.30
CA PHE A 242 -26.44 -18.43 -8.72
C PHE A 242 -25.05 -18.78 -8.14
N VAL A 243 -24.97 -19.84 -7.34
CA VAL A 243 -23.71 -20.38 -6.80
C VAL A 243 -22.73 -20.72 -7.92
N LEU A 244 -23.18 -21.44 -8.96
CA LEU A 244 -22.35 -21.78 -10.11
C LEU A 244 -21.82 -20.53 -10.83
N MET A 245 -22.63 -19.49 -10.99
CA MET A 245 -22.18 -18.23 -11.56
C MET A 245 -21.12 -17.56 -10.67
N VAL A 246 -21.32 -17.52 -9.36
CA VAL A 246 -20.37 -16.90 -8.42
C VAL A 246 -19.07 -17.70 -8.32
N THR A 247 -19.14 -19.03 -8.25
CA THR A 247 -17.98 -19.93 -8.30
C THR A 247 -17.23 -19.76 -9.61
N GLY A 248 -17.94 -19.75 -10.75
CA GLY A 248 -17.36 -19.52 -12.07
C GLY A 248 -16.65 -18.15 -12.19
N ARG A 249 -17.21 -17.10 -11.58
CA ARG A 249 -16.56 -15.78 -11.51
C ARG A 249 -15.38 -15.74 -10.54
N SER A 250 -15.40 -16.55 -9.49
CA SER A 250 -14.33 -16.64 -8.48
C SER A 250 -13.13 -17.46 -8.97
N LEU A 251 -13.30 -18.32 -9.98
CA LEU A 251 -12.19 -19.04 -10.62
C LEU A 251 -11.17 -18.12 -11.29
N LYS A 252 -11.54 -16.87 -11.59
CA LYS A 252 -10.60 -15.83 -12.04
C LYS A 252 -10.28 -14.91 -10.86
N PRO A 253 -9.11 -15.05 -10.23
CA PRO A 253 -8.74 -14.16 -9.15
C PRO A 253 -8.70 -12.71 -9.64
N LYS A 254 -9.24 -11.79 -8.83
CA LYS A 254 -9.10 -10.35 -9.01
C LYS A 254 -7.76 -9.93 -8.46
N THR A 255 -6.77 -9.94 -9.34
CA THR A 255 -5.44 -9.39 -9.08
C THR A 255 -5.49 -7.86 -9.09
N LEU A 256 -4.70 -7.24 -8.21
CA LEU A 256 -4.43 -5.82 -8.31
C LEU A 256 -3.37 -5.62 -9.40
N SER A 257 -3.70 -4.90 -10.46
CA SER A 257 -2.77 -4.65 -11.56
C SER A 257 -2.04 -3.31 -11.37
N ALA A 258 -0.73 -3.30 -11.64
CA ALA A 258 0.08 -2.10 -11.75
C ALA A 258 -0.22 -1.37 -13.07
N GLY A 259 -1.39 -0.71 -13.15
CA GLY A 259 -1.78 0.08 -14.32
C GLY A 259 -1.96 -0.72 -15.61
N GLY A 260 -2.19 -2.03 -15.54
CA GLY A 260 -2.33 -2.93 -16.69
C GLY A 260 -1.02 -3.56 -17.18
N PHE A 261 0.13 -3.18 -16.61
CA PHE A 261 1.44 -3.70 -17.03
C PHE A 261 1.77 -5.07 -16.41
N SER A 262 1.43 -5.26 -15.14
CA SER A 262 1.69 -6.51 -14.41
C SER A 262 0.72 -6.67 -13.26
N ASP A 263 0.47 -7.91 -12.86
CA ASP A 263 -0.22 -8.21 -11.61
C ASP A 263 0.74 -7.98 -10.43
N LEU A 264 0.22 -7.41 -9.34
CA LEU A 264 0.94 -7.26 -8.08
C LEU A 264 0.86 -8.58 -7.32
N SER A 265 1.95 -9.34 -7.36
CA SER A 265 2.08 -10.65 -6.71
C SER A 265 3.50 -10.85 -6.15
N MET A 266 3.66 -11.82 -5.25
CA MET A 266 4.99 -12.20 -4.75
C MET A 266 5.90 -12.72 -5.88
N VAL A 267 5.34 -13.28 -6.95
CA VAL A 267 6.10 -13.70 -8.13
C VAL A 267 6.68 -12.48 -8.84
N THR A 268 5.86 -11.45 -9.08
CA THR A 268 6.30 -10.20 -9.70
C THR A 268 7.39 -9.52 -8.86
N PHE A 269 7.21 -9.49 -7.53
CA PHE A 269 8.23 -8.97 -6.60
C PHE A 269 9.56 -9.74 -6.73
N SER A 270 9.51 -11.08 -6.73
CA SER A 270 10.70 -11.91 -6.92
C SER A 270 11.38 -11.64 -8.26
N ASN A 271 10.61 -11.48 -9.34
CA ASN A 271 11.16 -11.20 -10.67
C ASN A 271 11.90 -9.86 -10.72
N VAL A 272 11.36 -8.82 -10.06
CA VAL A 272 12.02 -7.51 -9.96
C VAL A 272 13.32 -7.64 -9.17
N LEU A 273 13.32 -8.33 -8.03
CA LEU A 273 14.51 -8.52 -7.22
C LEU A 273 15.60 -9.32 -7.96
N SER A 274 15.21 -10.40 -8.64
CA SER A 274 16.13 -11.19 -9.47
C SER A 274 16.73 -10.36 -10.59
N SER A 275 15.93 -9.54 -11.26
CA SER A 275 16.41 -8.64 -12.33
C SER A 275 17.42 -7.63 -11.79
N ALA A 276 17.12 -6.98 -10.66
CA ALA A 276 18.03 -6.04 -10.02
C ALA A 276 19.36 -6.71 -9.61
N TYR A 277 19.31 -7.92 -9.07
CA TYR A 277 20.49 -8.69 -8.71
C TYR A 277 21.31 -9.12 -9.95
N SER A 278 20.65 -9.50 -11.04
CA SER A 278 21.33 -9.79 -12.31
C SER A 278 22.05 -8.57 -12.88
N TYR A 279 21.41 -7.40 -12.86
CA TYR A 279 22.06 -6.14 -13.26
C TYR A 279 23.26 -5.80 -12.37
N PHE A 280 23.11 -5.95 -11.05
CA PHE A 280 24.21 -5.73 -10.11
C PHE A 280 25.41 -6.64 -10.41
N ASN A 281 25.17 -7.94 -10.63
CA ASN A 281 26.24 -8.88 -10.96
C ASN A 281 26.92 -8.55 -12.30
N LEU A 282 26.15 -8.12 -13.30
CA LEU A 282 26.70 -7.73 -14.59
C LEU A 282 27.59 -6.49 -14.47
N LEU A 283 27.16 -5.49 -13.70
CA LEU A 283 27.98 -4.31 -13.41
C LEU A 283 29.28 -4.69 -12.68
N ASN A 284 29.17 -5.54 -11.66
CA ASN A 284 30.33 -6.01 -10.89
C ASN A 284 31.30 -6.86 -11.73
N ALA A 285 30.81 -7.58 -12.74
CA ALA A 285 31.65 -8.34 -13.67
C ALA A 285 32.26 -7.48 -14.79
N SER A 286 31.75 -6.26 -15.00
CA SER A 286 32.25 -5.31 -16.01
C SER A 286 33.29 -4.32 -15.49
N GLN A 287 33.52 -4.29 -14.17
CA GLN A 287 34.61 -3.58 -13.51
C GLN A 287 35.87 -4.45 -13.49
#